data_AF-A0A399ZMA9-F1
#
_entry.id   AF-A0A399ZMA9-F1
#
_cell.length_a   1.000
_cell.length_b   1.000
_cell.length_c   1.000
_cell.angle_alpha   90.00
_cell.angle_beta   90.00
_cell.angle_gamma   90.00
#
_symmetry.space_group_name_H-M   'P 1'
#
loop_
_entity.id
_entity.type
_entity.pdbx_description
1 polymer ?
#
loop_
_entity_poly.entity_id
_entity_poly.type
_entity_poly.pdbx_seq_one_letter_code
_entity_poly.pdbx_strand_id
1 'polypeptide(L)'
;MKNKESMNASFPTPNPELNDVLYEFVKSVQEILKDNFVSAYLQGSFAVGGWDNDSDVDFTIVGENDISDTDLQALQFMHARIYNLESKWAKHLEGSYFPKNILKIGSYANKRLWYLNNTSDKLALSNHDNTLVVR
;
A
#
# COMPACT_ATOMS: atom_id res chain seq x y z
N MET A 1 -15.88 -14.05 -33.79
CA MET A 1 -14.62 -14.26 -33.04
C MET A 1 -14.19 -12.91 -32.50
N LYS A 2 -14.34 -12.67 -31.20
CA LYS A 2 -13.94 -11.39 -30.59
C LYS A 2 -12.48 -11.51 -30.18
N ASN A 3 -11.61 -10.69 -30.78
CA ASN A 3 -10.24 -10.50 -30.34
C ASN A 3 -10.28 -9.95 -28.91
N LYS A 4 -9.82 -10.76 -27.97
CA LYS A 4 -9.50 -10.32 -26.62
C LYS A 4 -8.10 -9.72 -26.72
N GLU A 5 -8.04 -8.41 -26.91
CA GLU A 5 -6.76 -7.68 -26.79
C GLU A 5 -6.13 -8.07 -25.46
N SER A 6 -4.96 -8.72 -25.52
CA SER A 6 -4.15 -8.99 -24.36
C SER A 6 -3.64 -7.65 -23.84
N MET A 7 -4.37 -7.04 -22.91
CA MET A 7 -3.80 -5.99 -22.09
C MET A 7 -2.54 -6.58 -21.44
N ASN A 8 -1.39 -5.93 -21.66
CA ASN A 8 -0.08 -6.36 -21.16
C ASN A 8 -0.18 -6.90 -19.73
N ALA A 9 0.02 -8.20 -19.56
CA ALA A 9 -0.10 -8.93 -18.31
C ALA A 9 1.08 -8.68 -17.33
N SER A 10 1.62 -7.45 -17.32
CA SER A 10 2.89 -7.12 -16.64
C SER A 10 2.83 -5.83 -15.81
N PHE A 11 1.65 -5.31 -15.51
CA PHE A 11 1.48 -4.09 -14.72
C PHE A 11 0.76 -4.39 -13.38
N PRO A 12 1.24 -3.86 -12.24
CA PRO A 12 2.43 -3.02 -12.09
C PRO A 12 3.76 -3.81 -12.10
N THR A 13 3.72 -5.14 -11.92
CA THR A 13 4.94 -5.96 -11.85
C THR A 13 4.92 -7.13 -12.84
N PRO A 14 6.08 -7.76 -13.13
CA PRO A 14 6.11 -9.03 -13.86
C PRO A 14 5.50 -10.23 -13.11
N ASN A 15 5.17 -10.08 -11.83
CA ASN A 15 4.65 -11.15 -10.99
C ASN A 15 3.10 -11.09 -10.96
N PRO A 16 2.40 -12.06 -11.61
CA PRO A 16 0.93 -12.01 -11.71
C PRO A 16 0.24 -12.19 -10.35
N GLU A 17 0.76 -13.05 -9.47
CA GLU A 17 0.20 -13.28 -8.14
C GLU A 17 0.26 -12.00 -7.29
N LEU A 18 1.39 -11.28 -7.35
CA LEU A 18 1.52 -9.98 -6.71
C LEU A 18 0.55 -8.96 -7.30
N ASN A 19 0.38 -8.93 -8.62
CA ASN A 19 -0.54 -7.99 -9.26
C ASN A 19 -2.00 -8.23 -8.83
N ASP A 20 -2.41 -9.48 -8.61
CA ASP A 20 -3.74 -9.81 -8.08
C ASP A 20 -3.93 -9.28 -6.65
N VAL A 21 -2.92 -9.43 -5.79
CA VAL A 21 -2.93 -8.86 -4.42
C VAL A 21 -2.98 -7.33 -4.46
N LEU A 22 -2.14 -6.69 -5.28
CA LEU A 22 -2.10 -5.23 -5.40
C LEU A 22 -3.41 -4.66 -5.94
N TYR A 23 -4.03 -5.34 -6.91
CA TYR A 23 -5.34 -4.96 -7.43
C TYR A 23 -6.41 -5.00 -6.33
N GLU A 24 -6.50 -6.13 -5.61
CA GLU A 24 -7.47 -6.28 -4.52
C GLU A 24 -7.24 -5.27 -3.39
N PHE A 25 -5.97 -5.03 -3.04
CA PHE A 25 -5.58 -4.03 -2.05
C PHE A 25 -5.99 -2.61 -2.44
N VAL A 26 -5.53 -2.13 -3.60
CA VAL A 26 -5.78 -0.76 -4.03
C VAL A 26 -7.27 -0.52 -4.26
N LYS A 27 -7.98 -1.48 -4.87
CA LYS A 27 -9.43 -1.38 -5.06
C LYS A 27 -10.16 -1.25 -3.73
N SER A 28 -9.80 -2.06 -2.73
CA SER A 28 -10.42 -1.99 -1.39
C SER A 28 -10.13 -0.65 -0.70
N VAL A 29 -8.89 -0.15 -0.81
CA VAL A 29 -8.52 1.16 -0.25
C VAL A 29 -9.31 2.29 -0.92
N GLN A 30 -9.50 2.25 -2.24
CA GLN A 30 -10.32 3.21 -2.97
C GLN A 30 -11.78 3.20 -2.51
N GLU A 31 -12.37 2.02 -2.33
CA GLU A 31 -13.76 1.87 -1.86
C GLU A 31 -13.96 2.36 -0.43
N ILE A 32 -12.95 2.16 0.44
CA ILE A 32 -12.98 2.60 1.84
C ILE A 32 -12.81 4.11 1.93
N LEU A 33 -11.75 4.65 1.31
CA LEU A 33 -11.37 6.06 1.47
C LEU A 33 -12.17 7.02 0.60
N LYS A 34 -12.75 6.56 -0.53
CA LYS A 34 -13.59 7.36 -1.44
C LYS A 34 -12.92 8.69 -1.79
N ASP A 35 -13.55 9.81 -1.47
CA ASP A 35 -13.06 11.16 -1.74
C ASP A 35 -11.76 11.49 -0.98
N ASN A 36 -11.43 10.74 0.08
CA ASN A 36 -10.16 10.86 0.78
C ASN A 36 -9.04 10.07 0.10
N PHE A 37 -9.28 9.26 -0.94
CA PHE A 37 -8.21 8.61 -1.71
C PHE A 37 -7.65 9.56 -2.78
N VAL A 38 -6.34 9.78 -2.77
CA VAL A 38 -5.65 10.58 -3.80
C VAL A 38 -4.86 9.68 -4.75
N SER A 39 -4.00 8.82 -4.20
CA SER A 39 -3.12 7.98 -5.01
C SER A 39 -2.55 6.81 -4.21
N ALA A 40 -2.18 5.74 -4.92
CA ALA A 40 -1.40 4.63 -4.40
C ALA A 40 -0.10 4.51 -5.21
N TYR A 41 1.02 4.32 -4.53
CA TYR A 41 2.34 4.10 -5.13
C TYR A 41 2.91 2.77 -4.66
N LEU A 42 3.48 2.03 -5.60
CA LEU A 42 4.40 0.92 -5.31
C LEU A 42 5.82 1.50 -5.22
N GLN A 43 6.57 1.09 -4.20
CA GLN A 43 7.91 1.60 -3.91
C GLN A 43 8.90 0.43 -3.77
N GLY A 44 10.10 0.74 -3.28
CA GLY A 44 11.09 -0.27 -2.94
C GLY A 44 11.58 -1.12 -4.11
N SER A 45 11.98 -2.35 -3.80
CA SER A 45 12.63 -3.27 -4.73
C SER A 45 11.74 -3.62 -5.92
N PHE A 46 10.42 -3.70 -5.73
CA PHE A 46 9.45 -3.93 -6.81
C PHE A 46 9.32 -2.75 -7.77
N ALA A 47 9.47 -1.51 -7.29
CA ALA A 47 9.42 -0.33 -8.14
C ALA A 47 10.71 -0.14 -8.97
N VAL A 48 11.87 -0.52 -8.43
CA VAL A 48 13.18 -0.28 -9.08
C VAL A 48 13.78 -1.50 -9.77
N GLY A 49 13.16 -2.68 -9.67
CA GLY A 49 13.59 -3.89 -10.38
C GLY A 49 14.66 -4.73 -9.67
N GLY A 50 14.74 -4.65 -8.33
CA GLY A 50 15.71 -5.38 -7.50
C GLY A 50 15.07 -6.36 -6.51
N TRP A 51 13.83 -6.78 -6.76
CA TRP A 51 13.08 -7.67 -5.87
C TRP A 51 13.51 -9.13 -6.02
N ASP A 52 13.32 -9.89 -4.96
CA ASP A 52 13.53 -11.33 -4.86
C ASP A 52 12.40 -12.00 -4.06
N ASN A 53 12.61 -13.24 -3.61
CA ASN A 53 11.59 -14.00 -2.91
C ASN A 53 11.30 -13.52 -1.48
N ASP A 54 12.22 -12.78 -0.87
CA ASP A 54 12.18 -12.34 0.52
C ASP A 54 11.87 -10.84 0.62
N SER A 55 11.66 -10.18 -0.52
CA SER A 55 11.32 -8.76 -0.58
C SER A 55 9.97 -8.44 0.03
N ASP A 56 9.90 -7.26 0.65
CA ASP A 56 8.66 -6.61 1.05
C ASP A 56 7.95 -5.99 -0.15
N VAL A 57 6.64 -5.79 -0.01
CA VAL A 57 5.79 -5.11 -1.00
C VAL A 57 5.50 -3.71 -0.47
N ASP A 58 6.47 -2.83 -0.66
CA ASP A 58 6.45 -1.45 -0.17
C ASP A 58 5.38 -0.61 -0.89
N PHE A 59 4.45 -0.03 -0.13
CA PHE A 59 3.43 0.86 -0.66
C PHE A 59 3.38 2.21 0.05
N THR A 60 2.88 3.22 -0.65
CA THR A 60 2.43 4.47 -0.06
C THR A 60 1.00 4.77 -0.53
N ILE A 61 0.07 4.95 0.41
CA ILE A 61 -1.26 5.50 0.14
C ILE A 61 -1.26 6.97 0.51
N VAL A 62 -1.71 7.83 -0.40
CA VAL A 62 -1.91 9.26 -0.13
C VAL A 62 -3.40 9.53 -0.04
N GLY A 63 -3.81 10.18 1.04
CA GLY A 63 -5.16 10.72 1.19
C GLY A 63 -5.18 12.24 1.28
N GLU A 64 -6.35 12.84 1.05
CA GLU A 64 -6.48 14.31 1.11
C GLU A 64 -6.26 14.81 2.54
N ASN A 65 -6.74 14.06 3.55
CA ASN A 65 -6.66 14.37 4.97
C ASN A 65 -6.17 13.16 5.79
N ASP A 66 -5.99 13.35 7.10
CA ASP A 66 -5.78 12.25 8.05
C ASP A 66 -6.93 11.22 7.96
N ILE A 67 -6.62 9.94 8.20
CA ILE A 67 -7.59 8.84 8.19
C ILE A 67 -8.57 9.00 9.36
N SER A 68 -9.88 8.94 9.09
CA SER A 68 -10.91 8.99 10.12
C SER A 68 -10.97 7.70 10.94
N ASP A 69 -11.56 7.74 12.15
CA ASP A 69 -11.71 6.52 12.98
C ASP A 69 -12.59 5.45 12.31
N THR A 70 -13.57 5.87 11.49
CA THR A 70 -14.42 4.96 10.72
C THR A 70 -13.65 4.29 9.60
N ASP A 71 -12.88 5.07 8.83
CA ASP A 71 -12.07 4.53 7.74
C ASP A 71 -10.95 3.65 8.28
N LEU A 72 -10.34 4.03 9.40
CA LEU A 72 -9.32 3.22 10.07
C LEU A 72 -9.88 1.84 10.45
N GLN A 73 -11.07 1.77 11.03
CA GLN A 73 -11.70 0.49 11.35
C GLN A 73 -11.93 -0.35 10.09
N ALA A 74 -12.43 0.26 9.02
CA ALA A 74 -12.63 -0.43 7.74
C ALA A 74 -11.30 -0.91 7.13
N LEU A 75 -10.24 -0.10 7.20
CA LEU A 75 -8.89 -0.48 6.77
C LEU A 75 -8.33 -1.64 7.60
N GLN A 76 -8.56 -1.67 8.92
CA GLN A 76 -8.12 -2.79 9.77
C GLN A 76 -8.80 -4.10 9.35
N PHE A 77 -10.12 -4.09 9.12
CA PHE A 77 -10.81 -5.28 8.62
C PHE A 77 -10.32 -5.71 7.23
N MET A 78 -10.06 -4.74 6.37
CA MET A 78 -9.55 -4.97 5.02
C MET A 78 -8.15 -5.59 5.04
N HIS A 79 -7.21 -5.05 5.83
CA HIS A 79 -5.85 -5.60 5.98
C HIS A 79 -5.88 -7.01 6.53
N ALA A 80 -6.70 -7.29 7.55
CA ALA A 80 -6.89 -8.64 8.06
C ALA A 80 -7.43 -9.61 6.99
N ARG A 81 -8.35 -9.15 6.14
CA ARG A 81 -8.86 -9.97 5.02
C ARG A 81 -7.78 -10.23 3.98
N ILE A 82 -7.01 -9.21 3.58
CA ILE A 82 -5.94 -9.36 2.60
C ILE A 82 -4.85 -10.29 3.12
N TYR A 83 -4.43 -10.14 4.37
CA TYR A 83 -3.43 -11.00 5.01
C TYR A 83 -3.77 -12.50 4.90
N ASN A 84 -5.07 -12.83 4.89
CA ASN A 84 -5.58 -14.20 4.80
C ASN A 84 -5.75 -14.72 3.35
N LEU A 85 -5.39 -13.96 2.32
CA LEU A 85 -5.34 -14.47 0.95
C LEU A 85 -4.27 -15.57 0.83
N GLU A 86 -4.50 -16.54 -0.06
CA GLU A 86 -3.54 -17.61 -0.39
C GLU A 86 -2.40 -17.09 -1.29
N SER A 87 -1.70 -16.07 -0.81
CA SER A 87 -0.51 -15.50 -1.45
C SER A 87 0.52 -15.13 -0.38
N LYS A 88 1.81 -15.33 -0.70
CA LYS A 88 2.88 -14.84 0.19
C LYS A 88 2.95 -13.32 0.18
N TRP A 89 2.69 -12.69 -0.97
CA TRP A 89 2.78 -11.25 -1.15
C TRP A 89 1.76 -10.49 -0.31
N ALA A 90 0.60 -11.11 -0.06
CA ALA A 90 -0.42 -10.54 0.83
C ALA A 90 0.06 -10.39 2.29
N LYS A 91 1.04 -11.21 2.72
CA LYS A 91 1.67 -11.13 4.04
C LYS A 91 2.91 -10.22 4.05
N HIS A 92 3.39 -9.80 2.88
CA HIS A 92 4.59 -8.98 2.72
C HIS A 92 4.25 -7.52 2.40
N LEU A 93 2.96 -7.13 2.40
CA LEU A 93 2.58 -5.72 2.29
C LEU A 93 3.16 -4.93 3.46
N GLU A 94 3.83 -3.84 3.14
CA GLU A 94 4.45 -2.92 4.08
C GLU A 94 4.27 -1.49 3.58
N GLY A 95 3.88 -0.56 4.45
CA GLY A 95 3.73 0.83 4.01
C GLY A 95 2.79 1.70 4.84
N SER A 96 2.76 2.99 4.49
CA SER A 96 2.07 4.03 5.26
C SER A 96 0.98 4.76 4.49
N TYR A 97 0.04 5.32 5.26
CA TYR A 97 -1.01 6.23 4.80
C TYR A 97 -0.63 7.68 5.12
N PHE A 98 -0.33 8.46 4.09
CA PHE A 98 0.10 9.85 4.18
C PHE A 98 -1.06 10.82 3.90
N PRO A 99 -1.31 11.77 4.81
CA PRO A 99 -2.04 12.99 4.48
C PRO A 99 -1.24 13.82 3.46
N LYS A 100 -1.88 14.26 2.40
CA LYS A 100 -1.23 15.02 1.31
C LYS A 100 -0.57 16.32 1.80
N ASN A 101 -1.13 16.97 2.81
CA ASN A 101 -0.61 18.23 3.34
C ASN A 101 0.78 18.11 4.00
N ILE A 102 1.17 16.93 4.47
CA ILE A 102 2.48 16.74 5.12
C ILE A 102 3.60 16.40 4.13
N LEU A 103 3.28 15.92 2.92
CA LEU A 103 4.28 15.47 1.93
C LEU A 103 5.22 16.58 1.44
N LYS A 104 4.76 17.85 1.47
CA LYS A 104 5.53 18.99 0.94
C LYS A 104 6.39 19.70 1.99
N ILE A 105 6.28 19.31 3.26
CA ILE A 105 6.79 20.11 4.38
C ILE A 105 7.69 19.23 5.25
N GLY A 106 9.01 19.40 5.12
CA GLY A 106 10.01 18.58 5.82
C GLY A 106 9.95 18.64 7.35
N SER A 107 9.32 19.67 7.95
CA SER A 107 9.13 19.74 9.40
C SER A 107 8.14 18.70 9.94
N TYR A 108 7.38 18.00 9.09
CA TYR A 108 6.54 16.86 9.50
C TYR A 108 7.28 15.52 9.51
N ALA A 109 8.58 15.51 9.20
CA ALA A 109 9.38 14.30 9.38
C ALA A 109 9.25 13.78 10.82
N ASN A 110 9.18 12.47 10.96
CA ASN A 110 8.93 11.71 12.18
C ASN A 110 7.51 11.82 12.76
N LYS A 111 6.56 12.52 12.12
CA LYS A 111 5.13 12.36 12.45
C LYS A 111 4.78 10.89 12.26
N ARG A 112 4.20 10.27 13.30
CA ARG A 112 3.71 8.89 13.20
C ARG A 112 2.48 8.85 12.30
N LEU A 113 2.49 7.93 11.35
CA LEU A 113 1.42 7.66 10.39
C LEU A 113 0.85 6.28 10.64
N TRP A 114 -0.34 6.02 10.12
CA TRP A 114 -0.86 4.66 10.06
C TRP A 114 0.01 3.86 9.10
N TYR A 115 0.60 2.80 9.62
CA TYR A 115 1.62 1.98 8.97
C TYR A 115 1.27 0.50 9.13
N LEU A 116 1.41 -0.26 8.05
CA LEU A 116 1.38 -1.72 8.05
C LEU A 116 2.83 -2.22 8.00
N ASN A 117 3.20 -3.08 8.93
CA ASN A 117 4.49 -3.78 8.86
C ASN A 117 4.32 -5.06 8.05
N ASN A 118 5.36 -5.48 7.33
CA ASN A 118 5.52 -6.86 6.87
C ASN A 118 5.06 -7.84 7.97
N THR A 119 4.37 -8.91 7.56
CA THR A 119 3.79 -9.96 8.42
C THR A 119 2.77 -9.51 9.47
N SER A 120 2.36 -8.24 9.47
CA SER A 120 1.24 -7.74 10.27
C SER A 120 -0.06 -7.79 9.48
N ASP A 121 -1.17 -8.03 10.18
CA ASP A 121 -2.53 -7.89 9.67
C ASP A 121 -3.20 -6.58 10.15
N LYS A 122 -2.46 -5.77 10.93
CA LYS A 122 -2.96 -4.56 11.59
C LYS A 122 -2.08 -3.36 11.35
N LEU A 123 -2.75 -2.23 11.11
CA LEU A 123 -2.13 -0.91 11.12
C LEU A 123 -1.78 -0.50 12.55
N ALA A 124 -0.60 0.10 12.69
CA ALA A 124 -0.13 0.73 13.91
C ALA A 124 0.45 2.11 13.58
N LEU A 125 0.47 3.01 14.57
CA LEU A 125 1.15 4.29 14.39
C LEU A 125 2.67 4.06 14.36
N SER A 126 3.34 4.48 13.29
CA SER A 126 4.79 4.37 13.14
C SER A 126 5.35 5.57 12.37
N ASN A 127 6.61 5.92 12.59
CA ASN A 127 7.32 6.89 11.75
C ASN A 127 8.21 6.23 10.70
N HIS A 128 8.10 4.89 10.52
CA HIS A 128 8.95 4.08 9.65
C HIS A 128 9.21 4.73 8.28
N ASP A 129 8.13 5.06 7.56
CA ASP A 129 8.24 5.60 6.20
C ASP A 129 8.34 7.14 6.16
N ASN A 130 8.14 7.81 7.30
CA ASN A 130 8.13 9.27 7.38
C ASN A 130 9.39 9.79 8.08
N THR A 131 10.55 9.54 7.48
CA THR A 131 11.85 10.04 7.93
C THR A 131 12.51 10.88 6.84
N LEU A 132 13.46 11.76 7.19
CA LEU A 132 14.18 12.59 6.20
C LEU A 132 15.17 11.80 5.35
N VAL A 133 15.49 10.58 5.75
CA VAL A 133 16.46 9.70 5.11
C VAL A 133 15.87 8.31 5.05
N VAL A 134 15.73 7.77 3.84
CA VAL A 134 15.45 6.34 3.67
C VAL A 134 16.66 5.60 4.26
N ARG A 135 16.41 4.69 5.20
CA ARG A 135 17.45 3.93 5.89
C ARG A 135 17.64 2.56 5.27
#